data_AF-A0A143HIA8-F1
#
_entry.id   AF-A0A143HIA8-F1
#
_cell.length_a   1.000
_cell.length_b   1.000
_cell.length_c   1.000
_cell.angle_alpha   90.00
_cell.angle_beta   90.00
_cell.angle_gamma   90.00
#
_symmetry.space_group_name_H-M   'P 1'
#
loop_
_entity.id
_entity.type
_entity.pdbx_description
1 polymer ?
#
loop_
_entity_poly.entity_id
_entity_poly.type
_entity_poly.pdbx_seq_one_letter_code
_entity_poly.pdbx_strand_id
1 'polypeptide(L)'
;MKKLYPLLAFLLVVSIAALYGLDYYRNLREQQREQTAHLLASCVNQGLLALFRLQANDWRAQPDFHSEQKRKLKEVEAQLPQQLLEGQPFAEWQEATVICDKLTRHSNLQHETIFRPLGDFAAPKMSDSRTLKDRNALKHRLRVIDQLKISAQAADRYLQDLLADIDNQLRNSNLSPQSRERALREINSQVLDFYRKGKFSKTQVDAHLQRVGRFYRLLADNPDGYSLRGGSLYFYDRNLRREIDNLNSAILQGEAQFYGNWAQIVERQQLQYK
;
A
#
# COMPACT_ATOMS: atom_id res chain seq x y z
N MET A 1 -66.79 15.12 33.32
CA MET A 1 -65.42 15.66 33.22
C MET A 1 -64.30 14.80 33.86
N LYS A 2 -64.58 13.85 34.77
CA LYS A 2 -63.53 13.00 35.40
C LYS A 2 -62.86 11.95 34.49
N LYS A 3 -63.47 11.57 33.35
CA LYS A 3 -62.91 10.57 32.40
C LYS A 3 -61.89 11.14 31.40
N LEU A 4 -61.74 12.46 31.32
CA LEU A 4 -60.77 13.12 30.43
C LEU A 4 -59.34 13.12 31.00
N TYR A 5 -59.21 13.25 32.33
CA TYR A 5 -57.92 13.23 33.02
C TYR A 5 -57.11 11.93 32.86
N PRO A 6 -57.69 10.72 32.99
CA PRO A 6 -56.93 9.49 32.74
C PRO A 6 -56.51 9.32 31.28
N LEU A 7 -57.29 9.87 30.33
CA LEU A 7 -57.00 9.80 28.89
C LEU A 7 -55.86 10.76 28.51
N LEU A 8 -55.85 11.97 29.10
CA LEU A 8 -54.74 12.92 29.00
C LEU A 8 -53.46 12.37 29.66
N ALA A 9 -53.57 11.75 30.83
CA ALA A 9 -52.42 11.13 31.50
C ALA A 9 -51.83 9.99 30.66
N PHE A 10 -52.67 9.14 30.06
CA PHE A 10 -52.22 8.07 29.17
C PHE A 10 -51.52 8.63 27.91
N LEU A 11 -52.11 9.65 27.26
CA LEU A 11 -51.48 10.33 26.12
C LEU A 11 -50.11 10.91 26.46
N LEU A 12 -49.97 11.49 27.66
CA LEU A 12 -48.73 12.08 28.14
C LEU A 12 -47.66 11.02 28.42
N VAL A 13 -48.03 9.89 29.04
CA VAL A 13 -47.11 8.75 29.24
C VAL A 13 -46.68 8.12 27.92
N VAL A 14 -47.61 7.91 26.98
CA VAL A 14 -47.29 7.38 25.64
C VAL A 14 -46.37 8.32 24.87
N SER A 15 -46.59 9.64 24.99
CA SER A 15 -45.76 10.65 24.34
C SER A 15 -44.35 10.69 24.92
N ILE A 16 -44.19 10.61 26.25
CA ILE A 16 -42.87 10.53 26.89
C ILE A 16 -42.14 9.24 26.49
N ALA A 17 -42.82 8.10 26.52
CA ALA A 17 -42.23 6.81 26.11
C ALA A 17 -41.83 6.81 24.62
N ALA A 18 -42.65 7.41 23.75
CA ALA A 18 -42.35 7.54 22.33
C ALA A 18 -41.14 8.45 22.09
N LEU A 19 -41.04 9.59 22.80
CA LEU A 19 -39.88 10.49 22.70
C LEU A 19 -38.61 9.83 23.21
N TYR A 20 -38.67 9.12 24.35
CA TYR A 20 -37.52 8.42 24.91
C TYR A 20 -37.06 7.27 24.01
N GLY A 21 -37.99 6.48 23.47
CA GLY A 21 -37.67 5.43 22.50
C GLY A 21 -37.03 6.01 21.23
N LEU A 22 -37.55 7.13 20.73
CA LEU A 22 -37.02 7.78 19.54
C LEU A 22 -35.61 8.36 19.75
N ASP A 23 -35.32 8.91 20.93
CA ASP A 23 -33.98 9.36 21.30
C ASP A 23 -33.00 8.18 21.44
N TYR A 24 -33.41 7.10 22.12
CA TYR A 24 -32.62 5.87 22.22
C TYR A 24 -32.25 5.30 20.84
N TYR A 25 -33.21 5.21 19.92
CA TYR A 25 -32.94 4.72 18.56
C TYR A 25 -32.03 5.66 17.75
N ARG A 26 -32.09 6.98 17.99
CA ARG A 26 -31.16 7.94 17.38
C ARG A 26 -29.74 7.72 17.89
N ASN A 27 -29.57 7.63 19.20
CA ASN A 27 -28.26 7.41 19.83
C ASN A 27 -27.66 6.07 19.40
N LEU A 28 -28.46 5.00 19.37
CA LEU A 28 -28.01 3.68 18.88
C LEU A 28 -27.52 3.74 17.44
N ARG A 29 -28.26 4.40 16.54
CA ARG A 29 -27.84 4.55 15.14
C ARG A 29 -26.56 5.37 15.01
N GLU A 30 -26.40 6.40 15.82
CA GLU A 30 -25.20 7.22 15.80
C GLU A 30 -23.97 6.44 16.28
N GLN A 31 -24.10 5.66 17.36
CA GLN A 31 -23.05 4.75 17.82
C GLN A 31 -22.70 3.69 16.76
N GLN A 32 -23.70 3.11 16.10
CA GLN A 32 -23.50 2.15 15.01
C GLN A 32 -22.73 2.77 13.82
N ARG A 33 -23.04 4.01 13.46
CA ARG A 33 -22.32 4.76 12.41
C ARG A 33 -20.88 5.05 12.81
N GLU A 34 -20.67 5.45 14.06
CA GLU A 34 -19.35 5.75 14.61
C GLU A 34 -18.46 4.51 14.60
N GLN A 35 -18.95 3.38 15.12
CA GLN A 35 -18.22 2.12 15.08
C GLN A 35 -17.90 1.72 13.64
N THR A 36 -18.87 1.80 12.73
CA THR A 36 -18.67 1.49 11.30
C THR A 36 -17.57 2.35 10.68
N ALA A 37 -17.61 3.66 10.91
CA ALA A 37 -16.60 4.59 10.43
C ALA A 37 -15.22 4.29 11.02
N HIS A 38 -15.16 4.02 12.33
CA HIS A 38 -13.94 3.71 13.05
C HIS A 38 -13.26 2.42 12.56
N LEU A 39 -14.05 1.37 12.26
CA LEU A 39 -13.53 0.13 11.66
C LEU A 39 -12.87 0.41 10.31
N LEU A 40 -13.55 1.14 9.42
CA LEU A 40 -13.04 1.45 8.08
C LEU A 40 -11.79 2.33 8.12
N ALA A 41 -11.77 3.35 8.99
CA ALA A 41 -10.59 4.17 9.23
C ALA A 41 -9.41 3.32 9.76
N SER A 42 -9.65 2.47 10.74
CA SER A 42 -8.64 1.56 11.29
C SER A 42 -8.07 0.64 10.21
N CYS A 43 -8.91 0.11 9.34
CA CYS A 43 -8.53 -0.75 8.22
C CYS A 43 -7.57 -0.06 7.24
N VAL A 44 -7.94 1.14 6.77
CA VAL A 44 -7.10 1.96 5.87
C VAL A 44 -5.77 2.29 6.55
N ASN A 45 -5.81 2.63 7.85
CA ASN A 45 -4.60 2.92 8.61
C ASN A 45 -3.66 1.70 8.69
N GLN A 46 -4.17 0.49 8.92
CA GLN A 46 -3.33 -0.72 8.91
C GLN A 46 -2.67 -0.96 7.54
N GLY A 47 -3.40 -0.73 6.44
CA GLY A 47 -2.84 -0.78 5.09
C GLY A 47 -1.68 0.20 4.89
N LEU A 48 -1.83 1.44 5.36
CA LEU A 48 -0.76 2.45 5.31
C LEU A 48 0.42 2.10 6.24
N LEU A 49 0.16 1.59 7.45
CA LEU A 49 1.22 1.14 8.35
C LEU A 49 2.04 -0.02 7.74
N ALA A 50 1.39 -0.95 7.05
CA ALA A 50 2.08 -2.00 6.30
C ALA A 50 2.96 -1.41 5.18
N LEU A 51 2.47 -0.41 4.43
CA LEU A 51 3.28 0.32 3.46
C LEU A 51 4.53 0.94 4.10
N PHE A 52 4.41 1.62 5.23
CA PHE A 52 5.56 2.25 5.90
C PHE A 52 6.62 1.23 6.32
N ARG A 53 6.19 0.05 6.80
CA ARG A 53 7.13 -1.05 7.11
C ARG A 53 7.85 -1.53 5.86
N LEU A 54 7.17 -1.62 4.72
CA LEU A 54 7.77 -1.99 3.43
C LEU A 54 8.73 -0.92 2.90
N GLN A 55 8.39 0.37 3.04
CA GLN A 55 9.28 1.50 2.71
C GLN A 55 10.56 1.49 3.56
N ALA A 56 10.46 1.07 4.82
CA ALA A 56 11.60 1.00 5.74
C ALA A 56 12.46 -0.25 5.59
N ASN A 57 12.09 -1.19 4.72
CA ASN A 57 12.80 -2.45 4.55
C ASN A 57 14.17 -2.27 3.85
N ASP A 58 15.17 -3.02 4.32
CA ASP A 58 16.39 -3.25 3.53
C ASP A 58 16.13 -4.40 2.56
N TRP A 59 15.82 -4.03 1.31
CA TRP A 59 15.46 -4.99 0.26
C TRP A 59 16.59 -5.93 -0.14
N ARG A 60 17.86 -5.60 0.14
CA ARG A 60 18.97 -6.52 -0.09
C ARG A 60 19.08 -7.56 1.02
N ALA A 61 18.83 -7.15 2.26
CA ALA A 61 18.84 -8.06 3.40
C ALA A 61 17.59 -8.95 3.45
N GLN A 62 16.43 -8.42 3.08
CA GLN A 62 15.13 -9.10 3.19
C GLN A 62 14.27 -8.91 1.92
N PRO A 63 14.61 -9.56 0.80
CA PRO A 63 13.89 -9.40 -0.47
C PRO A 63 12.43 -9.89 -0.41
N ASP A 64 12.13 -10.87 0.44
CA ASP A 64 10.80 -11.49 0.54
C ASP A 64 9.90 -10.87 1.61
N PHE A 65 10.31 -9.76 2.24
CA PHE A 65 9.60 -9.11 3.36
C PHE A 65 8.14 -8.72 3.03
N HIS A 66 7.86 -8.46 1.74
CA HIS A 66 6.50 -8.18 1.26
C HIS A 66 5.51 -9.31 1.58
N SER A 67 5.94 -10.57 1.50
CA SER A 67 5.08 -11.72 1.79
C SER A 67 4.73 -11.82 3.29
N GLU A 68 5.69 -11.46 4.15
CA GLU A 68 5.46 -11.40 5.60
C GLU A 68 4.47 -10.30 5.96
N GLN A 69 4.65 -9.09 5.43
CA GLN A 69 3.74 -7.97 5.69
C GLN A 69 2.33 -8.25 5.18
N LYS A 70 2.20 -8.93 4.03
CA LYS A 70 0.90 -9.37 3.50
C LYS A 70 0.16 -10.29 4.46
N ARG A 71 0.85 -11.26 5.06
CA ARG A 71 0.27 -12.16 6.07
C ARG A 71 -0.12 -11.38 7.33
N LYS A 72 0.79 -10.57 7.86
CA LYS A 72 0.55 -9.75 9.07
C LYS A 72 -0.65 -8.81 8.90
N LEU A 73 -0.77 -8.15 7.75
CA LEU A 73 -1.90 -7.24 7.50
C LEU A 73 -3.24 -7.98 7.53
N LYS A 74 -3.32 -9.17 6.91
CA LYS A 74 -4.53 -10.02 6.96
C LYS A 74 -4.86 -10.48 8.38
N GLU A 75 -3.85 -10.88 9.15
CA GLU A 75 -4.04 -11.33 10.54
C GLU A 75 -4.56 -10.20 11.44
N VAL A 76 -3.98 -9.01 11.31
CA VAL A 76 -4.42 -7.83 12.07
C VAL A 76 -5.83 -7.42 11.67
N GLU A 77 -6.12 -7.34 10.37
CA GLU A 77 -7.44 -6.94 9.89
C GLU A 77 -8.55 -7.91 10.32
N ALA A 78 -8.30 -9.22 10.26
CA ALA A 78 -9.28 -10.23 10.69
C ALA A 78 -9.67 -10.10 12.18
N GLN A 79 -8.83 -9.48 13.00
CA GLN A 79 -9.09 -9.25 14.43
C GLN A 79 -9.81 -7.92 14.70
N LEU A 80 -9.71 -6.93 13.81
CA LEU A 80 -10.28 -5.60 14.02
C LEU A 80 -11.79 -5.64 14.31
N PRO A 81 -12.63 -6.42 13.60
CA PRO A 81 -14.05 -6.42 13.87
C PRO A 81 -14.40 -6.89 15.29
N GLN A 82 -13.64 -7.82 15.85
CA GLN A 82 -13.90 -8.33 17.21
C GLN A 82 -13.39 -7.36 18.28
N GLN A 83 -12.33 -6.60 17.98
CA GLN A 83 -11.74 -5.64 18.91
C GLN A 83 -12.54 -4.34 19.02
N LEU A 84 -13.23 -3.93 17.95
CA LEU A 84 -13.86 -2.62 17.84
C LEU A 84 -15.39 -2.63 18.00
N LEU A 85 -16.05 -3.78 17.82
CA LEU A 85 -17.51 -3.86 17.95
C LEU A 85 -17.91 -3.84 19.43
N GLU A 86 -18.75 -2.87 19.81
CA GLU A 86 -19.44 -2.92 21.10
C GLU A 86 -20.88 -3.40 20.88
N GLY A 87 -21.24 -4.53 21.50
CA GLY A 87 -22.58 -5.10 21.39
C GLY A 87 -22.72 -6.14 20.27
N GLN A 88 -23.92 -6.26 19.72
CA GLN A 88 -24.24 -7.26 18.70
C GLN A 88 -23.99 -6.72 17.28
N PRO A 89 -23.54 -7.58 16.34
CA PRO A 89 -23.37 -7.17 14.95
C PRO A 89 -24.68 -6.66 14.34
N PHE A 90 -24.58 -5.62 13.51
CA PHE A 90 -25.69 -5.03 12.75
C PHE A 90 -25.37 -5.03 11.25
N ALA A 91 -26.38 -4.75 10.40
CA ALA A 91 -26.23 -4.89 8.95
C ALA A 91 -25.10 -4.02 8.36
N GLU A 92 -25.01 -2.76 8.78
CA GLU A 92 -23.93 -1.87 8.32
C GLU A 92 -22.54 -2.30 8.84
N TRP A 93 -22.48 -2.92 10.02
CA TRP A 93 -21.23 -3.50 10.53
C TRP A 93 -20.73 -4.62 9.63
N GLN A 94 -21.61 -5.55 9.24
CA GLN A 94 -21.26 -6.64 8.34
C GLN A 94 -20.80 -6.11 6.98
N GLU A 95 -21.49 -5.11 6.42
CA GLU A 95 -21.06 -4.44 5.19
C GLU A 95 -19.68 -3.80 5.36
N ALA A 96 -19.42 -3.13 6.49
CA ALA A 96 -18.14 -2.52 6.79
C ALA A 96 -16.99 -3.54 6.90
N THR A 97 -17.24 -4.71 7.50
CA THR A 97 -16.25 -5.80 7.52
C THR A 97 -15.90 -6.29 6.11
N VAL A 98 -16.90 -6.39 5.22
CA VAL A 98 -16.69 -6.77 3.82
C VAL A 98 -15.88 -5.70 3.07
N ILE A 99 -16.16 -4.42 3.29
CA ILE A 99 -15.39 -3.32 2.71
C ILE A 99 -13.95 -3.36 3.22
N CYS A 100 -13.74 -3.57 4.52
CA CYS A 100 -12.41 -3.64 5.12
C CYS A 100 -11.57 -4.78 4.52
N ASP A 101 -12.13 -5.99 4.38
CA ASP A 101 -11.45 -7.10 3.72
C ASP A 101 -11.09 -6.76 2.25
N LYS A 102 -11.99 -6.10 1.50
CA LYS A 102 -11.69 -5.66 0.12
C LYS A 102 -10.55 -4.63 0.08
N LEU A 103 -10.59 -3.61 0.92
CA LEU A 103 -9.53 -2.59 1.02
C LEU A 103 -8.19 -3.21 1.42
N THR A 104 -8.20 -4.19 2.31
CA THR A 104 -7.01 -4.94 2.73
C THR A 104 -6.46 -5.81 1.62
N ARG A 105 -7.32 -6.49 0.85
CA ARG A 105 -6.91 -7.25 -0.34
C ARG A 105 -6.29 -6.34 -1.40
N HIS A 106 -6.90 -5.18 -1.66
CA HIS A 106 -6.38 -4.20 -2.62
C HIS A 106 -5.04 -3.63 -2.17
N SER A 107 -4.91 -3.24 -0.89
CA SER A 107 -3.64 -2.77 -0.31
C SER A 107 -2.54 -3.82 -0.47
N ASN A 108 -2.83 -5.08 -0.15
CA ASN A 108 -1.89 -6.19 -0.33
C ASN A 108 -1.46 -6.39 -1.79
N LEU A 109 -2.40 -6.30 -2.74
CA LEU A 109 -2.10 -6.40 -4.17
C LEU A 109 -1.22 -5.25 -4.64
N GLN A 110 -1.49 -4.03 -4.17
CA GLN A 110 -0.70 -2.85 -4.49
C GLN A 110 0.70 -2.96 -3.90
N HIS A 111 0.84 -3.36 -2.64
CA HIS A 111 2.12 -3.62 -1.98
C HIS A 111 2.92 -4.69 -2.71
N GLU A 112 2.29 -5.80 -3.07
CA GLU A 112 2.95 -6.87 -3.83
C GLU A 112 3.41 -6.37 -5.21
N THR A 113 2.57 -5.60 -5.91
CA THR A 113 2.90 -5.03 -7.22
C THR A 113 4.10 -4.09 -7.14
N ILE A 114 4.21 -3.32 -6.06
CA ILE A 114 5.31 -2.37 -5.85
C ILE A 114 6.59 -3.10 -5.43
N PHE A 115 6.51 -3.96 -4.41
CA PHE A 115 7.69 -4.40 -3.69
C PHE A 115 8.20 -5.79 -4.05
N ARG A 116 7.37 -6.68 -4.62
CA ARG A 116 7.86 -8.00 -5.07
C ARG A 116 8.92 -7.85 -6.18
N PRO A 117 8.71 -7.04 -7.24
CA PRO A 117 9.76 -6.85 -8.26
C PRO A 117 11.02 -6.17 -7.72
N LEU A 118 10.89 -5.34 -6.68
CA LEU A 118 12.03 -4.73 -5.99
C LEU A 118 12.86 -5.77 -5.24
N GLY A 119 12.20 -6.68 -4.51
CA GLY A 119 12.86 -7.84 -3.88
C GLY A 119 13.53 -8.75 -4.91
N ASP A 120 12.83 -9.07 -6.00
CA ASP A 120 13.37 -9.87 -7.11
C ASP A 120 14.62 -9.24 -7.75
N PHE A 121 14.63 -7.92 -7.86
CA PHE A 121 15.76 -7.15 -8.38
C PHE A 121 16.94 -7.09 -7.39
N ALA A 122 16.65 -6.99 -6.09
CA ALA A 122 17.66 -7.00 -5.04
C ALA A 122 18.27 -8.39 -4.77
N ALA A 123 17.62 -9.45 -5.25
CA ALA A 123 18.08 -10.82 -5.02
C ALA A 123 19.45 -11.11 -5.66
N PRO A 124 20.30 -11.94 -5.03
CA PRO A 124 21.67 -12.23 -5.50
C PRO A 124 21.77 -12.74 -6.95
N LYS A 125 20.69 -13.39 -7.44
CA LYS A 125 20.57 -13.89 -8.82
C LYS A 125 20.77 -12.80 -9.88
N MET A 126 20.41 -11.56 -9.57
CA MET A 126 20.52 -10.45 -10.52
C MET A 126 21.98 -10.08 -10.77
N SER A 127 22.79 -10.07 -9.73
CA SER A 127 24.22 -9.76 -9.75
C SER A 127 25.13 -10.97 -10.07
N ASP A 128 24.59 -12.17 -10.32
CA ASP A 128 25.41 -13.37 -10.57
C ASP A 128 26.24 -13.23 -11.85
N SER A 129 27.55 -13.05 -11.70
CA SER A 129 28.47 -12.83 -12.80
C SER A 129 28.55 -14.04 -13.75
N ARG A 130 28.26 -15.25 -13.27
CA ARG A 130 28.36 -16.50 -14.05
C ARG A 130 27.34 -16.58 -15.17
N THR A 131 26.23 -15.87 -15.03
CA THR A 131 25.12 -15.88 -15.99
C THR A 131 25.08 -14.64 -16.87
N LEU A 132 26.15 -13.83 -16.92
CA LEU A 132 26.21 -12.60 -17.72
C LEU A 132 26.21 -12.85 -19.24
N LYS A 133 26.73 -14.01 -19.69
CA LYS A 133 26.70 -14.44 -21.09
C LYS A 133 25.41 -15.19 -21.48
N ASP A 134 24.61 -15.60 -20.50
CA ASP A 134 23.43 -16.42 -20.75
C ASP A 134 22.24 -15.56 -21.22
N ARG A 135 21.71 -15.89 -22.41
CA ARG A 135 20.56 -15.23 -23.02
C ARG A 135 19.27 -15.42 -22.23
N ASN A 136 19.08 -16.58 -21.59
CA ASN A 136 17.91 -16.84 -20.73
C ASN A 136 17.98 -15.98 -19.48
N ALA A 137 19.15 -15.90 -18.84
CA ALA A 137 19.38 -15.03 -17.71
C ALA A 137 19.22 -13.54 -18.08
N LEU A 138 19.70 -13.10 -19.25
CA LEU A 138 19.43 -11.75 -19.76
C LEU A 138 17.92 -11.48 -19.87
N LYS A 139 17.17 -12.39 -20.50
CA LYS A 139 15.71 -12.24 -20.67
C LYS A 139 15.01 -12.12 -19.31
N HIS A 140 15.43 -12.93 -18.34
CA HIS A 140 14.91 -12.84 -16.97
C HIS A 140 15.22 -11.48 -16.32
N ARG A 141 16.47 -11.02 -16.36
CA ARG A 141 16.87 -9.72 -15.79
C ARG A 141 16.10 -8.56 -16.41
N LEU A 142 15.96 -8.54 -17.73
CA LEU A 142 15.21 -7.52 -18.44
C LEU A 142 13.71 -7.55 -18.07
N ARG A 143 13.13 -8.73 -17.89
CA ARG A 143 11.75 -8.86 -17.41
C ARG A 143 11.58 -8.27 -16.00
N VAL A 144 12.49 -8.56 -15.07
CA VAL A 144 12.46 -7.99 -13.72
C VAL A 144 12.60 -6.46 -13.77
N ILE A 145 13.49 -5.94 -14.61
CA ILE A 145 13.64 -4.50 -14.86
C ILE A 145 12.34 -3.88 -15.38
N ASP A 146 11.67 -4.50 -16.35
CA ASP A 146 10.42 -3.98 -16.89
C ASP A 146 9.26 -4.05 -15.89
N GLN A 147 9.19 -5.11 -15.07
CA GLN A 147 8.25 -5.20 -13.95
C GLN A 147 8.48 -4.07 -12.94
N LEU A 148 9.74 -3.74 -12.64
CA LEU A 148 10.07 -2.65 -11.73
C LEU A 148 9.65 -1.27 -12.24
N LYS A 149 9.62 -1.04 -13.56
CA LYS A 149 9.07 0.20 -14.13
C LYS A 149 7.56 0.31 -13.88
N ILE A 150 6.84 -0.82 -13.96
CA ILE A 150 5.41 -0.90 -13.60
C ILE A 150 5.25 -0.65 -12.10
N SER A 151 6.08 -1.28 -11.26
CA SER A 151 6.12 -1.01 -9.81
C SER A 151 6.34 0.46 -9.49
N ALA A 152 7.21 1.13 -10.23
CA ALA A 152 7.49 2.55 -10.04
C ALA A 152 6.28 3.42 -10.39
N GLN A 153 5.52 3.05 -11.41
CA GLN A 153 4.26 3.72 -11.75
C GLN A 153 3.19 3.53 -10.67
N ALA A 154 3.09 2.33 -10.10
CA ALA A 154 2.17 2.03 -9.00
C ALA A 154 2.55 2.79 -7.72
N ALA A 155 3.84 2.86 -7.39
CA ALA A 155 4.36 3.65 -6.27
C ALA A 155 4.05 5.14 -6.45
N ASP A 156 4.32 5.71 -7.64
CA ASP A 156 4.10 7.13 -7.93
C ASP A 156 2.64 7.57 -7.78
N ARG A 157 1.70 6.63 -7.98
CA ARG A 157 0.25 6.84 -7.89
C ARG A 157 -0.38 6.34 -6.59
N TYR A 158 0.40 5.81 -5.65
CA TYR A 158 -0.10 5.01 -4.53
C TYR A 158 -1.31 5.63 -3.81
N LEU A 159 -1.18 6.87 -3.33
CA LEU A 159 -2.26 7.55 -2.59
C LEU A 159 -3.47 7.89 -3.46
N GLN A 160 -3.26 8.20 -4.73
CA GLN A 160 -4.36 8.46 -5.66
C GLN A 160 -5.18 7.19 -5.87
N ASP A 161 -4.52 6.06 -6.07
CA ASP A 161 -5.18 4.76 -6.26
C ASP A 161 -5.88 4.32 -4.96
N LEU A 162 -5.28 4.55 -3.78
CA LEU A 162 -5.92 4.28 -2.48
C LEU A 162 -7.20 5.12 -2.28
N LEU A 163 -7.15 6.41 -2.57
CA LEU A 163 -8.32 7.31 -2.48
C LEU A 163 -9.45 6.85 -3.42
N ALA A 164 -9.10 6.50 -4.66
CA ALA A 164 -10.06 5.98 -5.63
C ALA A 164 -10.68 4.67 -5.17
N ASP A 165 -9.89 3.77 -4.59
CA ASP A 165 -10.39 2.50 -4.04
C ASP A 165 -11.36 2.73 -2.88
N ILE A 166 -11.03 3.62 -1.94
CA ILE A 166 -11.91 3.97 -0.81
C ILE A 166 -13.24 4.53 -1.32
N ASP A 167 -13.19 5.52 -2.22
CA ASP A 167 -14.39 6.13 -2.80
C ASP A 167 -15.25 5.09 -3.52
N ASN A 168 -14.62 4.22 -4.33
CA ASN A 168 -15.30 3.16 -5.06
C ASN A 168 -15.95 2.12 -4.13
N GLN A 169 -15.26 1.70 -3.07
CA GLN A 169 -15.85 0.75 -2.11
C GLN A 169 -17.03 1.37 -1.33
N LEU A 170 -16.90 2.61 -0.88
CA LEU A 170 -17.97 3.29 -0.14
C LEU A 170 -19.19 3.58 -1.03
N ARG A 171 -18.98 4.03 -2.27
CA ARG A 171 -20.08 4.34 -3.21
C ARG A 171 -20.91 3.11 -3.57
N ASN A 172 -20.26 1.97 -3.76
CA ASN A 172 -20.90 0.72 -4.16
C ASN A 172 -21.35 -0.15 -2.98
N SER A 173 -21.24 0.36 -1.75
CA SER A 173 -21.66 -0.36 -0.54
C SER A 173 -23.15 -0.29 -0.27
N ASN A 174 -23.63 -1.15 0.62
CA ASN A 174 -24.98 -1.10 1.20
C ASN A 174 -25.08 -0.17 2.43
N LEU A 175 -24.03 0.58 2.78
CA LEU A 175 -24.08 1.54 3.87
C LEU A 175 -25.12 2.63 3.59
N SER A 176 -25.79 3.15 4.62
CA SER A 176 -26.64 4.34 4.44
C SER A 176 -25.81 5.56 4.02
N PRO A 177 -26.42 6.56 3.35
CA PRO A 177 -25.70 7.78 2.95
C PRO A 177 -24.97 8.48 4.12
N GLN A 178 -25.60 8.47 5.30
CA GLN A 178 -25.04 9.07 6.52
C GLN A 178 -23.81 8.30 7.01
N SER A 179 -23.84 6.97 6.96
CA SER A 179 -22.70 6.12 7.33
C SER A 179 -21.55 6.24 6.35
N ARG A 180 -21.83 6.36 5.04
CA ARG A 180 -20.80 6.62 4.03
C ARG A 180 -20.11 7.95 4.25
N GLU A 181 -20.88 9.02 4.47
CA GLU A 181 -20.34 10.35 4.74
C GLU A 181 -19.52 10.36 6.04
N ARG A 182 -20.01 9.71 7.10
CA ARG A 182 -19.28 9.57 8.37
C ARG A 182 -17.98 8.78 8.17
N ALA A 183 -18.02 7.64 7.49
CA ALA A 183 -16.85 6.83 7.20
C ALA A 183 -15.81 7.60 6.39
N LEU A 184 -16.22 8.30 5.33
CA LEU A 184 -15.31 9.11 4.52
C LEU A 184 -14.67 10.24 5.33
N ARG A 185 -15.45 10.94 6.16
CA ARG A 185 -14.91 11.97 7.07
C ARG A 185 -13.89 11.39 8.04
N GLU A 186 -14.22 10.29 8.70
CA GLU A 186 -13.35 9.64 9.69
C GLU A 186 -12.06 9.13 9.05
N ILE A 187 -12.14 8.47 7.88
CA ILE A 187 -10.97 8.03 7.11
C ILE A 187 -10.07 9.21 6.76
N ASN A 188 -10.64 10.34 6.32
CA ASN A 188 -9.85 11.52 5.99
C ASN A 188 -9.20 12.12 7.24
N SER A 189 -9.99 12.49 8.24
CA SER A 189 -9.51 13.23 9.41
C SER A 189 -8.62 12.42 10.34
N GLN A 190 -8.86 11.12 10.49
CA GLN A 190 -8.07 10.27 11.38
C GLN A 190 -6.91 9.56 10.68
N VAL A 191 -6.92 9.48 9.35
CA VAL A 191 -5.92 8.73 8.60
C VAL A 191 -5.30 9.58 7.52
N LEU A 192 -6.04 9.87 6.44
CA LEU A 192 -5.43 10.37 5.20
C LEU A 192 -4.86 11.79 5.31
N ASP A 193 -5.44 12.65 6.15
CA ASP A 193 -4.95 14.02 6.39
C ASP A 193 -3.54 14.04 7.00
N PHE A 194 -3.14 12.96 7.69
CA PHE A 194 -1.78 12.81 8.22
C PHE A 194 -0.76 12.36 7.20
N TYR A 195 -1.14 12.09 5.95
CA TYR A 195 -0.25 11.55 4.93
C TYR A 195 -0.23 12.41 3.66
N ARG A 196 0.88 12.36 2.92
CA ARG A 196 0.98 12.94 1.58
C ARG A 196 1.93 12.14 0.71
N LYS A 197 1.86 12.40 -0.59
CA LYS A 197 2.82 11.85 -1.56
C LYS A 197 4.23 12.26 -1.13
N GLY A 198 5.11 11.28 -0.98
CA GLY A 198 6.51 11.54 -0.65
C GLY A 198 7.31 11.96 -1.88
N LYS A 199 8.63 11.97 -1.72
CA LYS A 199 9.58 12.42 -2.76
C LYS A 199 9.94 11.35 -3.79
N PHE A 200 9.22 10.21 -3.81
CA PHE A 200 9.43 9.15 -4.78
C PHE A 200 9.45 9.70 -6.21
N SER A 201 10.53 9.43 -6.94
CA SER A 201 10.71 9.85 -8.32
C SER A 201 10.76 8.66 -9.26
N LYS A 202 9.68 8.41 -10.00
CA LYS A 202 9.64 7.40 -11.06
C LYS A 202 10.75 7.61 -12.09
N THR A 203 11.01 8.86 -12.49
CA THR A 203 12.04 9.20 -13.47
C THR A 203 13.45 8.78 -13.02
N GLN A 204 13.76 8.92 -11.73
CA GLN A 204 15.05 8.47 -11.18
C GLN A 204 15.18 6.94 -11.20
N VAL A 205 14.11 6.22 -10.84
CA VAL A 205 14.04 4.76 -10.96
C VAL A 205 14.29 4.34 -12.40
N ASP A 206 13.54 4.91 -13.34
CA ASP A 206 13.64 4.59 -14.77
C ASP A 206 15.05 4.82 -15.31
N ALA A 207 15.67 5.95 -14.98
CA ALA A 207 17.04 6.26 -15.41
C ALA A 207 18.07 5.25 -14.88
N HIS A 208 17.95 4.84 -13.62
CA HIS A 208 18.83 3.82 -13.04
C HIS A 208 18.62 2.45 -13.73
N LEU A 209 17.36 2.03 -13.88
CA LEU A 209 17.00 0.77 -14.55
C LEU A 209 17.44 0.72 -16.01
N GLN A 210 17.39 1.84 -16.72
CA GLN A 210 17.92 1.93 -18.08
C GLN A 210 19.43 1.67 -18.13
N ARG A 211 20.20 2.24 -17.19
CA ARG A 211 21.65 1.99 -17.08
C ARG A 211 21.93 0.51 -16.80
N VAL A 212 21.25 -0.07 -15.83
CA VAL A 212 21.39 -1.50 -15.47
C VAL A 212 21.00 -2.41 -16.64
N GLY A 213 19.89 -2.11 -17.32
CA GLY A 213 19.47 -2.86 -18.50
C GLY A 213 20.47 -2.80 -19.65
N ARG A 214 21.07 -1.62 -19.91
CA ARG A 214 22.14 -1.46 -20.91
C ARG A 214 23.38 -2.26 -20.53
N PHE A 215 23.80 -2.21 -19.27
CA PHE A 215 24.94 -2.98 -18.76
C PHE A 215 24.76 -4.48 -19.02
N TYR A 216 23.60 -5.06 -18.68
CA TYR A 216 23.36 -6.48 -18.94
C TYR A 216 23.31 -6.82 -20.43
N ARG A 217 22.72 -5.97 -21.27
CA ARG A 217 22.69 -6.19 -22.72
C ARG A 217 24.09 -6.19 -23.33
N LEU A 218 24.91 -5.19 -23.00
CA LEU A 218 26.28 -5.10 -23.52
C LEU A 218 27.11 -6.35 -23.19
N LEU A 219 26.99 -6.88 -21.98
CA LEU A 219 27.69 -8.10 -21.57
C LEU A 219 27.15 -9.37 -22.22
N ALA A 220 25.86 -9.44 -22.52
CA ALA A 220 25.27 -10.59 -23.19
C ALA A 220 25.44 -10.56 -24.72
N ASP A 221 25.51 -9.36 -25.30
CA ASP A 221 25.67 -9.14 -26.75
C ASP A 221 27.13 -9.27 -27.21
N ASN A 222 28.10 -9.13 -26.30
CA ASN A 222 29.52 -9.23 -26.60
C ASN A 222 30.19 -10.37 -25.81
N PRO A 223 29.74 -11.63 -25.95
CA PRO A 223 30.25 -12.74 -25.14
C PRO A 223 31.74 -13.03 -25.39
N ASP A 224 32.28 -12.73 -26.57
CA ASP A 224 33.69 -12.95 -26.89
C ASP A 224 34.59 -11.78 -26.50
N GLY A 225 34.00 -10.63 -26.16
CA GLY A 225 34.73 -9.42 -25.77
C GLY A 225 35.31 -9.46 -24.35
N TYR A 226 34.95 -10.48 -23.55
CA TYR A 226 35.43 -10.65 -22.18
C TYR A 226 35.44 -12.10 -21.69
N SER A 227 36.11 -12.34 -20.58
CA SER A 227 36.07 -13.57 -19.80
C SER A 227 35.76 -13.30 -18.33
N LEU A 228 35.27 -14.31 -17.63
CA LEU A 228 35.04 -14.28 -16.19
C LEU A 228 36.19 -15.02 -15.51
N ARG A 229 36.95 -14.33 -14.64
CA ARG A 229 38.05 -14.93 -13.87
C ARG A 229 37.86 -14.61 -12.39
N GLY A 230 37.59 -15.63 -11.57
CA GLY A 230 37.37 -15.45 -10.13
C GLY A 230 36.24 -14.47 -9.78
N GLY A 231 35.17 -14.43 -10.57
CA GLY A 231 34.05 -13.48 -10.39
C GLY A 231 34.29 -12.08 -10.96
N SER A 232 35.50 -11.79 -11.45
CA SER A 232 35.84 -10.51 -12.09
C SER A 232 35.72 -10.58 -13.60
N LEU A 233 35.32 -9.46 -14.22
CA LEU A 233 35.28 -9.31 -15.68
C LEU A 233 36.66 -8.92 -16.21
N TYR A 234 37.17 -9.70 -17.18
CA TYR A 234 38.40 -9.40 -17.90
C TYR A 234 38.10 -9.18 -19.38
N PHE A 235 38.35 -7.97 -19.87
CA PHE A 235 38.00 -7.55 -21.23
C PHE A 235 39.18 -7.68 -22.20
N TYR A 236 38.91 -8.24 -23.37
CA TYR A 236 39.83 -8.25 -24.51
C TYR A 236 39.63 -7.03 -25.41
N ASP A 237 38.39 -6.52 -25.47
CA ASP A 237 38.02 -5.30 -26.19
C ASP A 237 38.12 -4.07 -25.25
N ARG A 238 38.99 -3.11 -25.61
CA ARG A 238 39.21 -1.87 -24.85
C ARG A 238 38.01 -0.92 -24.87
N ASN A 239 37.25 -0.88 -25.96
CA ASN A 239 36.07 -0.02 -26.08
C ASN A 239 34.94 -0.55 -25.20
N LEU A 240 34.68 -1.87 -25.29
CA LEU A 240 33.72 -2.55 -24.43
C LEU A 240 34.05 -2.34 -22.95
N ARG A 241 35.33 -2.51 -22.58
CA ARG A 241 35.80 -2.25 -21.21
C ARG A 241 35.45 -0.84 -20.74
N ARG A 242 35.81 0.18 -21.53
CA ARG A 242 35.58 1.59 -21.16
C ARG A 242 34.08 1.86 -20.97
N GLU A 243 33.25 1.33 -21.85
CA GLU A 243 31.80 1.51 -21.77
C GLU A 243 31.21 0.83 -20.53
N ILE A 244 31.63 -0.39 -20.23
CA ILE A 244 31.19 -1.13 -19.05
C ILE A 244 31.70 -0.48 -17.75
N ASP A 245 32.96 -0.06 -17.68
CA ASP A 245 33.54 0.59 -16.49
C ASP A 245 32.79 1.90 -16.18
N ASN A 246 32.47 2.70 -17.21
CA ASN A 246 31.68 3.92 -17.08
C ASN A 246 30.25 3.64 -16.60
N LEU A 247 29.57 2.65 -17.20
CA LEU A 247 28.21 2.27 -16.80
C LEU A 247 28.17 1.70 -15.38
N ASN A 248 29.11 0.81 -15.04
CA ASN A 248 29.19 0.20 -13.71
C ASN A 248 29.43 1.27 -12.64
N SER A 249 30.32 2.23 -12.90
CA SER A 249 30.55 3.36 -11.99
C SER A 249 29.28 4.17 -11.76
N ALA A 250 28.55 4.50 -12.83
CA ALA A 250 27.29 5.24 -12.73
C ALA A 250 26.16 4.44 -12.05
N ILE A 251 26.14 3.11 -12.21
CA ILE A 251 25.19 2.22 -11.53
C ILE A 251 25.50 2.22 -10.02
N LEU A 252 26.74 1.96 -9.63
CA LEU A 252 27.15 1.89 -8.22
C LEU A 252 26.93 3.23 -7.50
N GLN A 253 27.27 4.35 -8.13
CA GLN A 253 27.03 5.69 -7.56
C GLN A 253 25.53 5.98 -7.36
N GLY A 254 24.67 5.50 -8.26
CA GLY A 254 23.23 5.72 -8.21
C GLY A 254 22.45 4.68 -7.39
N GLU A 255 23.10 3.63 -6.89
CA GLU A 255 22.43 2.47 -6.29
C GLU A 255 21.77 2.81 -4.95
N ALA A 256 22.49 3.51 -4.06
CA ALA A 256 21.93 3.95 -2.78
C ALA A 256 20.72 4.88 -2.97
N GLN A 257 20.80 5.78 -3.95
CA GLN A 257 19.68 6.65 -4.31
C GLN A 257 18.50 5.86 -4.88
N PHE A 258 18.77 4.86 -5.72
CA PHE A 258 17.74 3.98 -6.27
C PHE A 258 16.94 3.29 -5.17
N TYR A 259 17.60 2.61 -4.22
CA TYR A 259 16.91 1.94 -3.12
C TYR A 259 16.27 2.94 -2.15
N GLY A 260 16.96 4.04 -1.83
CA GLY A 260 16.45 5.08 -0.95
C GLY A 260 15.20 5.79 -1.50
N ASN A 261 15.02 5.85 -2.82
CA ASN A 261 13.83 6.41 -3.44
C ASN A 261 12.55 5.63 -3.07
N TRP A 262 12.63 4.29 -2.99
CA TRP A 262 11.50 3.44 -2.59
C TRP A 262 11.07 3.62 -1.12
N ALA A 263 11.92 4.22 -0.28
CA ALA A 263 11.56 4.60 1.07
C ALA A 263 10.70 5.88 1.13
N GLN A 264 10.48 6.55 0.00
CA GLN A 264 9.88 7.88 -0.08
C GLN A 264 8.53 7.91 -0.83
N ILE A 265 7.81 6.78 -0.89
CA ILE A 265 6.52 6.68 -1.60
C ILE A 265 5.46 7.55 -0.94
N VAL A 266 5.22 7.32 0.36
CA VAL A 266 4.33 8.12 1.19
C VAL A 266 5.11 8.66 2.37
N GLU A 267 4.80 9.89 2.79
CA GLU A 267 5.35 10.50 3.99
C GLU A 267 4.24 10.97 4.93
N ARG A 268 4.52 10.88 6.24
CA ARG A 268 3.63 11.42 7.27
C ARG A 268 3.85 12.93 7.37
N GLN A 269 2.77 13.69 7.29
CA GLN A 269 2.79 15.13 7.54
C GLN A 269 3.07 15.37 9.02
N GLN A 270 4.09 16.17 9.33
CA GLN A 270 4.20 16.75 10.66
C GLN A 270 3.08 17.77 10.81
N LEU A 271 2.14 17.52 11.72
CA LEU A 271 1.17 18.54 12.12
C LEU A 271 1.95 19.72 12.68
N GLN A 272 2.06 20.80 11.89
CA GLN A 272 2.41 22.08 12.47
C GLN A 272 1.20 22.49 13.30
N TYR A 273 1.27 22.26 14.62
CA TYR A 273 0.41 22.96 15.55
C TYR A 273 0.59 24.45 15.29
N LYS A 274 -0.44 25.07 14.71
CA LYS A 274 -0.59 26.53 14.68
C LYS A 274 -1.32 26.96 15.94
#